data_AF-V4P6U5-F1
#
_entry.id   AF-V4P6U5-F1
#
_cell.length_a   1.000
_cell.length_b   1.000
_cell.length_c   1.000
_cell.angle_alpha   90.00
_cell.angle_beta   90.00
_cell.angle_gamma   90.00
#
_symmetry.space_group_name_H-M   'P 1'
#
loop_
_entity.id
_entity.type
_entity.pdbx_description
1 polymer ?
#
loop_
_entity_poly.entity_id
_entity_poly.type
_entity_poly.pdbx_seq_one_letter_code
_entity_poly.pdbx_strand_id
1 'polypeptide(L)' 'MISLQFDIATASEQDAFFGAFFKFVEAASLQDADSISIHSDTQGMQMVKVVNFEDERLADQFQSYWSQRRKWLGL' A
#
# COMPACT_ATOMS: atom_id res chain seq x y z
N MET A 1 -7.53 13.27 -4.65
CA MET A 1 -6.85 12.03 -5.05
C MET A 1 -5.39 12.14 -4.65
N ILE A 2 -4.97 11.28 -3.72
CA ILE A 2 -3.64 11.23 -3.11
C ILE A 2 -2.98 9.95 -3.58
N SER A 3 -1.74 10.02 -4.06
CA SER A 3 -0.99 8.85 -4.55
C SER A 3 0.24 8.63 -3.68
N LEU A 4 0.32 7.46 -3.05
CA LEU A 4 1.49 7.03 -2.28
C LEU A 4 2.30 6.04 -3.10
N GLN A 5 3.63 6.21 -3.08
CA GLN A 5 4.57 5.32 -3.74
C GLN A 5 5.37 4.54 -2.71
N PHE A 6 5.54 3.25 -2.95
CA PHE A 6 6.27 2.34 -2.08
C PHE A 6 7.30 1.57 -2.90
N ASP A 7 8.56 1.77 -2.55
CA ASP A 7 9.67 0.99 -3.09
C ASP A 7 9.66 -0.41 -2.48
N ILE A 8 9.49 -1.42 -3.35
CA ILE A 8 9.48 -2.83 -2.99
C ILE A 8 10.79 -3.45 -3.49
N ALA A 9 11.61 -3.92 -2.56
CA ALA A 9 12.94 -4.43 -2.86
C ALA A 9 12.94 -5.91 -3.27
N THR A 10 11.96 -6.69 -2.80
CA THR A 10 11.94 -8.15 -2.97
C THR A 10 10.55 -8.70 -3.27
N ALA A 11 10.49 -9.90 -3.86
CA ALA A 11 9.22 -10.61 -4.06
C ALA A 11 8.51 -10.92 -2.73
N SER A 12 9.25 -11.26 -1.67
CA SER A 12 8.67 -11.49 -0.34
C SER A 12 8.07 -10.22 0.27
N GLU A 13 8.71 -9.07 0.08
CA GLU A 13 8.15 -7.78 0.48
C GLU A 13 6.90 -7.45 -0.34
N GLN A 14 6.86 -7.80 -1.63
CA GLN A 14 5.68 -7.63 -2.47
C GLN A 14 4.48 -8.41 -1.92
N ASP A 15 4.66 -9.68 -1.57
CA ASP A 15 3.58 -10.51 -1.03
C ASP A 15 3.08 -9.97 0.32
N ALA A 16 4.02 -9.55 1.17
CA ALA A 16 3.69 -8.90 2.44
C ALA A 16 2.93 -7.58 2.25
N PHE A 17 3.31 -6.79 1.26
CA PHE A 17 2.67 -5.54 0.89
C PHE A 17 1.24 -5.77 0.40
N PHE A 18 1.02 -6.71 -0.52
CA PHE A 18 -0.32 -7.04 -0.99
C PHE A 18 -1.20 -7.57 0.14
N GLY A 19 -0.68 -8.45 1.00
CA GLY A 19 -1.41 -8.91 2.17
C GLY A 19 -1.78 -7.78 3.14
N ALA A 20 -0.89 -6.80 3.31
CA ALA A 20 -1.18 -5.61 4.10
C ALA A 20 -2.26 -4.73 3.44
N PHE A 21 -2.13 -4.48 2.14
CA PHE A 21 -3.06 -3.70 1.34
C PHE A 21 -4.47 -4.29 1.37
N PHE A 22 -4.64 -5.59 1.04
CA PHE A 22 -5.96 -6.21 1.05
C PHE A 22 -6.60 -6.20 2.44
N LYS A 23 -5.82 -6.42 3.50
CA LYS A 23 -6.34 -6.35 4.88
C LYS A 23 -6.75 -4.92 5.26
N PHE A 24 -6.01 -3.91 4.80
CA PHE A 24 -6.36 -2.52 5.00
C PHE A 24 -7.64 -2.14 4.24
N VAL A 25 -7.71 -2.51 2.95
CA VAL A 25 -8.90 -2.30 2.13
C VAL A 25 -10.09 -3.05 2.71
N GLU A 26 -9.96 -4.28 3.19
CA GLU A 26 -11.05 -5.00 3.85
C GLU A 26 -11.57 -4.24 5.08
N ALA A 27 -10.68 -3.69 5.91
CA ALA A 27 -11.05 -2.89 7.06
C ALA A 27 -11.69 -1.54 6.67
N ALA A 28 -11.23 -0.91 5.58
CA ALA A 28 -11.74 0.36 5.07
C ALA A 28 -13.00 0.22 4.18
N SER A 29 -13.19 -0.93 3.54
CA SER A 29 -14.27 -1.30 2.61
C SER A 29 -15.63 -1.40 3.30
N LEU A 30 -15.65 -1.48 4.63
CA LEU A 30 -16.86 -1.23 5.41
C LEU A 30 -17.43 0.19 5.21
N GLN A 31 -16.68 1.11 4.59
CA GLN A 31 -17.09 2.50 4.37
C GLN A 31 -17.03 2.96 2.91
N ASP A 32 -15.99 2.66 2.13
CA ASP A 32 -15.88 3.11 0.71
C ASP A 32 -14.76 2.36 -0.04
N ALA A 33 -15.09 1.23 -0.68
CA ALA A 33 -14.10 0.37 -1.36
C ALA A 33 -13.68 0.89 -2.75
N ASP A 34 -14.53 1.66 -3.42
CA ASP A 34 -14.25 2.24 -4.75
C ASP A 34 -13.21 3.36 -4.71
N SER A 35 -12.86 3.84 -3.51
CA SER A 35 -11.97 4.98 -3.26
C SER A 35 -10.49 4.64 -3.19
N ILE A 36 -10.10 3.36 -3.33
CA ILE A 36 -8.71 2.90 -3.21
C ILE A 36 -8.33 2.05 -4.42
N SER A 37 -7.29 2.48 -5.16
CA SER A 37 -6.75 1.70 -6.28
C SER A 37 -5.25 1.49 -6.14
N ILE A 38 -4.75 0.36 -6.63
CA ILE A 38 -3.33 0.01 -6.62
C ILE A 38 -2.87 -0.33 -8.04
N HIS A 39 -1.71 0.18 -8.44
CA HIS A 39 -1.00 -0.26 -9.63
C HIS A 39 0.49 -0.43 -9.34
N SER A 40 1.16 -1.19 -10.20
CA SER A 40 2.61 -1.34 -10.12
C SER A 40 3.22 -0.49 -11.22
N ASP A 41 4.12 0.41 -10.84
CA ASP A 41 4.98 1.11 -11.79
C ASP A 41 6.34 0.39 -11.82
N THR A 42 6.73 -0.04 -13.01
CA THR A 42 8.03 -0.65 -13.26
C THR A 42 8.93 0.39 -13.92
N GLN A 43 9.26 1.47 -13.18
CA GLN A 43 10.33 2.38 -13.60
C GLN A 43 11.70 1.71 -13.35
N GLY A 44 12.15 0.90 -14.31
CA GLY A 44 13.48 0.28 -14.29
C GLY A 44 13.58 -1.01 -13.47
N MET A 45 14.72 -1.17 -12.76
CA MET A 45 15.04 -2.37 -11.94
C MET A 45 14.31 -2.40 -10.59
N GLN A 46 13.58 -1.32 -10.23
CA GLN A 46 12.87 -1.18 -8.97
C GLN A 46 11.38 -1.44 -9.18
N MET A 47 10.78 -2.25 -8.30
CA MET A 47 9.34 -2.47 -8.30
C MET A 47 8.68 -1.43 -7.40
N VAL A 48 7.97 -0.47 -7.99
CA VAL A 48 7.25 0.55 -7.24
C VAL A 48 5.77 0.20 -7.20
N LYS A 49 5.17 0.19 -6.00
CA LYS A 49 3.72 0.09 -5.84
C LYS A 49 3.15 1.46 -5.61
N VAL A 50 2.19 1.84 -6.43
CA VAL A 50 1.49 3.12 -6.33
C VAL A 50 0.08 2.85 -5.88
N VAL A 51 -0.31 3.41 -4.74
CA VAL A 51 -1.66 3.30 -4.18
C VAL A 51 -2.31 4.67 -4.20
N ASN A 52 -3.46 4.77 -4.86
CA ASN A 52 -4.26 5.98 -4.91
C ASN A 52 -5.40 5.89 -3.90
N PHE A 53 -5.62 7.00 -3.19
CA PHE A 53 -6.68 7.19 -2.21
C PHE A 53 -7.50 8.43 -2.59
N GLU A 54 -8.81 8.40 -2.35
CA GLU A 54 -9.64 9.60 -2.46
C GLU A 54 -9.52 10.52 -1.23
N ASP A 55 -9.31 9.93 -0.05
CA ASP A 55 -9.17 10.64 1.25
C ASP A 55 -7.72 10.59 1.76
N GLU A 56 -7.19 11.76 2.16
CA GLU A 56 -5.86 11.94 2.76
C GLU A 56 -5.71 11.15 4.07
N ARG A 57 -6.78 11.05 4.88
CA ARG A 57 -6.77 10.29 6.13
C ARG A 57 -6.56 8.80 5.90
N LEU A 58 -7.07 8.26 4.78
CA LEU A 58 -6.86 6.86 4.42
C LEU A 58 -5.42 6.65 3.94
N ALA A 59 -4.88 7.60 3.18
CA ALA A 59 -3.49 7.58 2.75
C ALA A 59 -2.53 7.56 3.96
N ASP A 60 -2.70 8.49 4.90
CA ASP A 60 -1.88 8.58 6.12
C ASP A 60 -1.98 7.33 6.99
N GLN A 61 -3.19 6.78 7.13
CA GLN A 61 -3.42 5.54 7.88
C GLN A 61 -2.73 4.35 7.22
N PHE A 62 -2.84 4.21 5.90
CA PHE A 62 -2.18 3.12 5.18
C PHE A 62 -0.65 3.27 5.23
N GLN A 63 -0.11 4.47 5.04
CA GLN A 63 1.32 4.73 5.13
C GLN A 63 1.86 4.37 6.52
N SER A 64 1.17 4.79 7.58
CA SER A 64 1.53 4.50 8.97
C SER A 64 1.45 3.01 9.27
N TYR A 65 0.38 2.35 8.82
CA TYR A 65 0.17 0.92 8.99
C TYR A 65 1.25 0.10 8.28
N TRP A 66 1.53 0.42 7.02
CA TRP A 66 2.55 -0.27 6.23
C TRP A 66 3.95 -0.04 6.82
N SER A 67 4.31 1.19 7.19
CA SER A 67 5.59 1.50 7.81
C SER A 67 5.83 0.70 9.09
N GLN A 68 4.81 0.60 9.95
CA GLN A 68 4.87 -0.23 11.14
C GLN A 68 5.03 -1.71 10.77
N ARG A 69 4.17 -2.23 9.90
CA ARG A 69 4.20 -3.65 9.52
C ARG A 69 5.53 -4.05 8.86
N ARG A 70 6.07 -3.22 7.99
CA ARG A 70 7.37 -3.42 7.33
C ARG A 70 8.49 -3.58 8.36
N LYS A 71 8.54 -2.69 9.36
CA LYS A 71 9.48 -2.78 10.48
C LYS A 71 9.31 -4.06 11.30
N TRP A 72 8.08 -4.49 11.57
CA TRP A 72 7.80 -5.75 12.29
C TRP A 72 8.23 -7.01 11.52
N LEU A 73 8.22 -6.95 10.19
CA LEU A 73 8.65 -8.04 9.31
C LEU A 73 10.16 -8.05 9.07
N GLY A 74 10.90 -7.02 9.50
CA GLY A 74 12.34 -6.89 9.27
C GLY A 74 12.70 -6.59 7.80
N LEU A 75 11.79 -5.93 7.07
CA LEU A 75 11.92 -5.53 5.67
C LEU A 75 12.35 -4.06 5.49
#